data_AF-A0A480A4L0-F1
#
_entry.id   AF-A0A480A4L0-F1
#
_cell.length_a   1.000
_cell.length_b   1.000
_cell.length_c   1.000
_cell.angle_alpha   90.00
_cell.angle_beta   90.00
_cell.angle_gamma   90.00
#
_symmetry.space_group_name_H-M   'P 1'
#
loop_
_entity.id
_entity.type
_entity.pdbx_description
1 polymer ?
#
loop_
_entity_poly.entity_id
_entity_poly.type
_entity_poly.pdbx_seq_one_letter_code
_entity_poly.pdbx_strand_id
1 'polypeptide(L)'
;MQVKPDSVAKGLRGIKNYLAHKGVLQISDLMLPETLSHKIYFASSSKRKRYYAIAGGMIQSRVELGSAVKAGDRLYQIISFNKEGKLPTIIDVGTETDGLVYDISTN
;
A
#
# COMPACT_ATOMS: atom_id res chain seq x y z
N MET A 1 -14.84 -6.09 4.38
CA MET A 1 -13.59 -6.86 4.62
C MET A 1 -13.66 -8.14 3.81
N GLN A 2 -12.96 -8.22 2.67
CA GLN A 2 -12.88 -9.45 1.88
C GLN A 2 -11.46 -10.02 2.00
N VAL A 3 -11.37 -11.31 2.32
CA VAL A 3 -10.09 -12.00 2.39
C VAL A 3 -9.61 -12.27 0.97
N LYS A 4 -8.44 -11.75 0.61
CA LYS A 4 -7.81 -12.02 -0.70
C LYS A 4 -7.11 -13.40 -0.64
N PRO A 5 -7.55 -14.42 -1.41
CA PRO A 5 -6.98 -15.76 -1.37
C PRO A 5 -5.46 -15.77 -1.60
N ASP A 6 -4.98 -14.96 -2.55
CA ASP A 6 -3.55 -14.83 -2.84
C ASP A 6 -2.75 -14.28 -1.67
N SER A 7 -3.35 -13.37 -0.88
CA SER A 7 -2.69 -12.83 0.31
C SER A 7 -2.55 -13.90 1.40
N VAL A 8 -3.57 -14.76 1.55
CA VAL A 8 -3.53 -15.90 2.48
C VAL A 8 -2.45 -16.90 2.05
N ALA A 9 -2.43 -17.27 0.77
CA ALA A 9 -1.45 -18.20 0.23
C ALA A 9 -0.01 -17.69 0.41
N LYS A 10 0.23 -16.40 0.11
CA LYS A 10 1.54 -15.74 0.31
C LYS A 10 1.93 -15.70 1.79
N GLY A 11 0.98 -15.39 2.68
CA GLY A 11 1.22 -15.37 4.13
C GLY A 11 1.60 -16.74 4.69
N LEU A 12 0.84 -17.79 4.35
CA LEU A 12 1.13 -19.16 4.76
C LEU A 12 2.50 -19.63 4.25
N ARG A 13 2.83 -19.32 2.99
CA ARG A 13 4.16 -19.61 2.41
C ARG A 13 5.27 -18.89 3.19
N GLY A 14 5.09 -17.60 3.49
CA GLY A 14 6.07 -16.82 4.26
C GLY A 14 6.36 -17.41 5.65
N ILE A 15 5.31 -17.86 6.36
CA ILE A 15 5.47 -18.50 7.68
C ILE A 15 6.26 -19.81 7.56
N LYS A 16 5.90 -20.68 6.59
CA LYS A 16 6.62 -21.94 6.35
C LYS A 16 8.09 -21.70 6.03
N ASN A 17 8.39 -20.73 5.15
CA ASN A 17 9.75 -20.33 4.80
C ASN A 17 10.54 -19.89 6.04
N TYR A 18 9.95 -19.03 6.88
CA TYR A 18 10.58 -18.54 8.09
C TYR A 18 10.92 -19.68 9.07
N LEU A 19 9.97 -20.58 9.33
CA LEU A 19 10.17 -21.69 10.27
C LEU A 19 11.21 -22.69 9.76
N ALA A 20 11.22 -22.98 8.47
CA ALA A 20 12.24 -23.83 7.87
C ALA A 20 13.62 -23.19 7.89
N HIS A 21 13.73 -21.90 7.57
CA HIS A 21 14.97 -21.15 7.69
C HIS A 21 15.50 -21.13 9.13
N LYS A 22 14.62 -21.11 10.15
CA LYS A 22 14.99 -21.21 11.56
C LYS A 22 15.30 -22.63 12.04
N GLY A 23 15.20 -23.65 11.17
CA GLY A 23 15.42 -25.06 11.52
C GLY A 23 14.34 -25.67 12.41
N VAL A 24 13.25 -24.95 12.66
CA VAL A 24 12.12 -25.42 13.49
C VAL A 24 11.27 -26.44 12.72
N LEU A 25 11.23 -26.33 11.40
CA LEU A 25 10.42 -27.17 10.53
C LEU A 25 11.29 -27.75 9.40
N GLN A 26 11.35 -29.07 9.28
CA GLN A 26 12.05 -29.73 8.18
C GLN A 26 11.03 -30.06 7.07
N ILE A 27 11.14 -29.36 5.94
CA ILE A 27 10.34 -29.65 4.74
C ILE A 27 11.31 -29.74 3.56
N SER A 28 11.29 -30.89 2.90
CA SER A 28 12.21 -31.25 1.83
C SER A 28 12.11 -30.35 0.60
N ASP A 29 10.96 -29.70 0.37
CA ASP A 29 10.63 -28.98 -0.88
C ASP A 29 10.39 -27.46 -0.69
N LEU A 30 10.83 -26.86 0.42
CA LEU A 30 10.47 -25.47 0.75
C LEU A 30 11.27 -24.39 0.01
N MET A 31 12.47 -24.73 -0.47
CA MET A 31 13.39 -23.78 -1.13
C MET A 31 12.95 -23.52 -2.57
N LEU A 32 11.84 -22.80 -2.75
CA LEU A 32 11.40 -22.37 -4.08
C LEU A 32 12.38 -21.28 -4.61
N PRO A 33 12.97 -21.46 -5.81
CA PRO A 33 13.91 -20.49 -6.40
C PRO A 33 13.37 -19.05 -6.48
N GLU A 34 12.04 -18.91 -6.59
CA GLU A 34 11.34 -17.62 -6.61
C GLU A 34 11.61 -16.74 -5.37
N THR A 35 11.95 -17.36 -4.23
CA THR A 35 12.15 -16.64 -2.97
C THR A 35 13.56 -16.05 -2.83
N LEU A 36 14.54 -16.58 -3.59
CA LEU A 36 15.94 -16.18 -3.50
C LEU A 36 16.23 -14.83 -4.18
N SER A 37 15.39 -14.42 -5.13
CA SER A 37 15.57 -13.18 -5.90
C SER A 37 14.52 -12.10 -5.60
N HIS A 38 13.64 -12.34 -4.63
CA HIS A 38 12.55 -11.41 -4.33
C HIS A 38 13.10 -10.11 -3.70
N LYS A 39 12.97 -9.00 -4.44
CA LYS A 39 13.36 -7.68 -3.94
C LYS A 39 12.33 -7.17 -2.93
N ILE A 40 12.80 -6.84 -1.73
CA ILE A 40 11.98 -6.26 -0.68
C ILE A 40 12.43 -4.81 -0.48
N TYR A 41 11.45 -3.90 -0.44
CA TYR A 41 11.69 -2.52 -0.06
C TYR A 41 11.70 -2.39 1.46
N PHE A 42 12.80 -1.90 2.02
CA PHE A 42 12.94 -1.62 3.45
C PHE A 42 12.84 -0.12 3.71
N ALA A 43 11.96 0.28 4.61
CA ALA A 43 11.89 1.65 5.10
C ALA A 43 11.66 1.69 6.62
N SER A 44 12.19 2.72 7.26
CA SER A 44 11.95 2.95 8.68
C SER A 44 10.49 3.29 8.93
N SER A 45 9.85 2.59 9.87
CA SER A 45 8.48 2.87 10.30
C SER A 45 8.36 4.23 10.99
N SER A 46 9.44 4.77 11.56
CA SER A 46 9.42 6.09 12.22
C SER A 46 9.28 7.25 11.25
N LYS A 47 9.56 7.04 9.95
CA LYS A 47 9.46 8.08 8.91
C LYS A 47 8.15 8.00 8.11
N ARG A 48 7.11 7.36 8.66
CA ARG A 48 5.80 7.27 8.00
C ARG A 48 5.10 8.63 8.02
N LYS A 49 4.67 9.10 6.85
CA LYS A 49 3.87 10.30 6.69
C LYS A 49 2.42 9.93 6.35
N ARG A 50 1.47 10.55 7.04
CA ARG A 50 0.02 10.35 6.81
C ARG A 50 -0.53 11.56 6.09
N TYR A 51 -1.23 11.32 4.99
CA TYR A 51 -1.92 12.35 4.21
C TYR A 51 -3.41 12.25 4.48
N TYR A 52 -3.93 13.16 5.30
CA TYR A 52 -5.34 13.22 5.66
C TYR A 52 -6.15 13.99 4.61
N ALA A 53 -7.44 13.67 4.49
CA ALA A 53 -8.34 14.41 3.62
C ALA A 53 -8.47 15.86 4.12
N ILE A 54 -8.24 16.83 3.22
CA ILE A 54 -8.30 18.26 3.54
C ILE A 54 -9.71 18.85 3.36
N ALA A 55 -10.61 18.10 2.74
CA ALA A 55 -12.01 18.45 2.54
C ALA A 55 -12.88 17.20 2.56
N GLY A 56 -14.17 17.37 2.83
CA GLY A 56 -15.16 16.30 2.65
C GLY A 56 -15.42 16.03 1.17
N GLY A 57 -15.64 14.76 0.81
CA GLY A 57 -15.87 14.38 -0.58
C GLY A 57 -15.61 12.91 -0.84
N MET A 58 -15.62 12.52 -2.12
CA MET A 58 -15.30 11.16 -2.55
C MET A 58 -13.86 11.07 -3.06
N ILE A 59 -13.12 10.03 -2.66
CA ILE A 59 -11.75 9.82 -3.13
C ILE A 59 -11.77 9.12 -4.49
N GLN A 60 -10.99 9.64 -5.45
CA GLN A 60 -10.77 9.03 -6.76
C GLN A 60 -9.29 9.11 -7.19
N SER A 61 -8.95 8.48 -8.32
CA SER A 61 -7.63 8.61 -8.98
C SER A 61 -6.44 8.38 -8.04
N ARG A 62 -6.58 7.42 -7.13
CA ARG A 62 -5.57 7.11 -6.11
C ARG A 62 -4.43 6.30 -6.71
N VAL A 63 -3.21 6.61 -6.29
CA VAL A 63 -2.03 5.79 -6.53
C VAL A 63 -2.19 4.40 -5.91
N GLU A 64 -1.71 3.38 -6.61
CA GLU A 64 -1.81 1.99 -6.16
C GLU A 64 -0.91 1.71 -4.94
N LEU A 65 -1.37 0.80 -4.07
CA LEU A 65 -0.60 0.29 -2.95
C LEU A 65 0.71 -0.34 -3.45
N GLY A 66 1.84 0.02 -2.83
CA GLY A 66 3.17 -0.45 -3.22
C GLY A 66 3.84 0.35 -4.34
N SER A 67 3.23 1.44 -4.82
CA SER A 67 3.86 2.33 -5.79
C SER A 67 4.91 3.23 -5.15
N ALA A 68 6.02 3.46 -5.87
CA ALA A 68 6.96 4.52 -5.54
C ALA A 68 6.46 5.87 -6.04
N VAL A 69 6.66 6.92 -5.25
CA VAL A 69 6.24 8.30 -5.55
C VAL A 69 7.37 9.28 -5.26
N LYS A 70 7.38 10.41 -5.95
CA LYS A 70 8.29 11.54 -5.75
C LYS A 70 7.56 12.74 -5.17
N ALA A 71 8.28 13.63 -4.50
CA ALA A 71 7.74 14.91 -4.05
C ALA A 71 7.05 15.65 -5.20
N GLY A 72 5.81 16.08 -4.97
CA GLY A 72 4.94 16.70 -5.97
C GLY A 72 4.00 15.72 -6.68
N ASP A 73 4.24 14.40 -6.64
CA ASP A 73 3.35 13.43 -7.27
C ASP A 73 1.98 13.43 -6.59
N ARG A 74 0.92 13.32 -7.40
CA ARG A 74 -0.46 13.20 -6.92
C ARG A 74 -0.67 11.84 -6.26
N LEU A 75 -1.08 11.83 -4.99
CA LEU A 75 -1.46 10.62 -4.25
C LEU A 75 -2.90 10.22 -4.52
N TYR A 76 -3.82 11.19 -4.52
CA TYR A 76 -5.24 10.98 -4.78
C TYR A 76 -5.95 12.30 -5.10
N GLN A 77 -7.21 12.19 -5.51
CA GLN A 77 -8.10 13.31 -5.72
C GLN A 77 -9.30 13.22 -4.81
N ILE A 78 -9.82 14.38 -4.41
CA ILE A 78 -11.11 14.50 -3.73
C ILE A 78 -12.08 15.18 -4.69
N ILE A 79 -13.21 14.52 -4.97
CA ILE A 79 -14.38 15.17 -5.56
C ILE A 79 -15.14 15.84 -4.42
N SER A 80 -15.05 17.17 -4.33
CA SER A 80 -15.66 17.97 -3.28
C SER A 80 -17.00 18.53 -3.74
N PHE A 81 -18.04 18.27 -2.95
CA PHE A 81 -19.39 18.77 -3.19
C PHE A 81 -19.65 20.01 -2.36
N ASN A 82 -20.35 20.98 -2.93
CA ASN A 82 -20.82 22.16 -2.21
C ASN A 82 -22.34 22.09 -2.01
N LYS A 83 -22.83 22.79 -0.98
CA LYS A 83 -24.26 22.92 -0.69
C LYS A 83 -24.93 24.06 -1.45
N GLU A 84 -24.18 24.76 -2.29
CA GLU A 84 -24.62 25.95 -3.03
C GLU A 84 -25.19 25.60 -4.42
N GLY A 85 -25.29 24.31 -4.75
CA GLY A 85 -25.77 23.84 -6.06
C GLY A 85 -24.80 24.08 -7.21
N LYS A 86 -23.56 24.50 -6.92
CA LYS A 86 -22.49 24.64 -7.93
C LYS A 86 -21.93 23.26 -8.28
N LEU A 87 -21.27 23.17 -9.43
CA LEU A 87 -20.62 21.93 -9.86
C LEU A 87 -19.56 21.46 -8.84
N PRO A 88 -19.39 20.13 -8.68
CA PRO A 88 -18.33 19.59 -7.84
C PRO A 88 -16.95 20.06 -8.32
N THR A 89 -16.04 20.26 -7.36
CA THR A 89 -14.65 20.61 -7.65
C THR A 89 -13.73 19.43 -7.39
N ILE A 90 -12.60 19.39 -8.10
CA ILE A 90 -11.57 18.37 -7.91
C ILE A 90 -10.41 19.00 -7.16
N ILE A 91 -9.96 18.33 -6.11
CA ILE A 91 -8.81 18.75 -5.30
C ILE A 91 -7.74 17.68 -5.40
N ASP A 92 -6.57 18.04 -5.94
CA ASP A 92 -5.40 17.17 -5.97
C ASP A 92 -4.68 17.18 -4.62
N VAL A 93 -4.40 15.99 -4.09
CA VAL A 93 -3.55 15.82 -2.91
C VAL A 93 -2.24 15.18 -3.33
N GLY A 94 -1.16 15.93 -3.21
CA GLY A 94 0.20 15.50 -3.56
C GLY A 94 1.01 15.03 -2.36
N THR A 95 2.09 14.30 -2.63
CA THR A 95 3.10 13.96 -1.60
C THR A 95 4.15 15.06 -1.50
N GLU A 96 4.59 15.36 -0.29
CA GLU A 96 5.67 16.34 -0.04
C GLU A 96 7.06 15.70 -0.10
N THR A 97 7.14 14.37 -0.07
CA THR A 97 8.40 13.63 -0.01
C THR A 97 8.35 12.41 -0.90
N ASP A 98 9.51 12.01 -1.38
CA ASP A 98 9.70 10.71 -2.04
C ASP A 98 9.36 9.57 -1.08
N GLY A 99 8.85 8.46 -1.61
CA GLY A 99 8.54 7.30 -0.77
C GLY A 99 7.78 6.18 -1.48
N LEU A 100 7.23 5.29 -0.66
CA LEU A 100 6.40 4.15 -1.07
C LEU A 100 5.00 4.30 -0.46
N VAL A 101 3.95 4.09 -1.26
CA VAL A 101 2.58 4.00 -0.75
C VAL A 101 2.41 2.69 0.01
N TYR A 102 2.42 2.77 1.35
CA TYR A 102 2.32 1.62 2.25
C TYR A 102 0.90 1.33 2.73
N ASP A 103 0.01 2.32 2.70
CA ASP A 103 -1.37 2.19 3.13
C ASP A 103 -2.26 3.12 2.29
N ILE A 104 -3.52 2.73 2.11
CA ILE A 104 -4.51 3.47 1.33
C ILE A 104 -5.85 3.49 2.05
N SER A 105 -6.58 4.59 1.95
CA SER A 105 -7.93 4.69 2.52
C SER A 105 -8.94 3.81 1.78
N THR A 106 -10.15 3.68 2.30
CA THR A 106 -11.30 3.20 1.54
C THR A 106 -12.38 4.26 1.60
N ASN A 107 -13.18 4.41 0.53
CA ASN A 107 -14.42 5.19 0.63
C ASN A 107 -15.44 4.45 1.49
#